data_AF-A0A5M4A9A8-F1
#
_entry.id   AF-A0A5M4A9A8-F1
#
_cell.length_a   1.000
_cell.length_b   1.000
_cell.length_c   1.000
_cell.angle_alpha   90.00
_cell.angle_beta   90.00
_cell.angle_gamma   90.00
#
_symmetry.space_group_name_H-M   'P 1'
#
loop_
_entity.id
_entity.type
_entity.pdbx_description
1 polymer ?
#
loop_
_entity_poly.entity_id
_entity_poly.type
_entity_poly.pdbx_seq_one_letter_code
_entity_poly.pdbx_strand_id
1 'polypeptide(L)'
;MTVVEFGNLNYDPNDDFPDYVIPLSNAIVNKSIDRGIAICGSGVGASIAANKIHGTRAGLIHDCFSARQGVEDDDMNILCLGGRVIGGEAAWEITKTFLNAKFSSIERHKRRLDKIYLVENHFFG
;
A
#
# COMPACT_ATOMS: atom_id res chain seq x y z
N MET A 1 -11.78 -2.14 14.55
CA MET A 1 -10.94 -1.57 13.49
C MET A 1 -11.37 -0.13 13.30
N THR A 2 -10.45 0.81 13.37
CA THR A 2 -10.74 2.23 13.11
C THR A 2 -10.29 2.54 11.69
N VAL A 3 -11.08 3.31 10.95
CA VAL A 3 -10.75 3.77 9.60
C VAL A 3 -10.47 5.26 9.66
N VAL A 4 -9.37 5.68 9.03
CA VAL A 4 -9.04 7.10 8.83
C VAL A 4 -9.10 7.35 7.34
N GLU A 5 -9.91 8.32 6.94
CA GLU A 5 -10.10 8.70 5.55
C GLU A 5 -9.19 9.90 5.22
N PHE A 6 -8.35 9.75 4.20
CA PHE A 6 -7.44 10.80 3.73
C PHE A 6 -8.00 11.55 2.51
N GLY A 7 -9.17 11.14 2.03
CA GLY A 7 -9.82 11.70 0.84
C GLY A 7 -9.60 10.86 -0.42
N ASN A 8 -10.24 11.24 -1.52
CA ASN A 8 -11.17 12.37 -1.65
C ASN A 8 -12.54 12.10 -0.98
N LEU A 9 -13.08 13.06 -0.22
CA LEU A 9 -14.39 12.98 0.45
C LEU A 9 -15.59 13.27 -0.48
N ASN A 10 -15.38 13.99 -1.59
CA ASN A 10 -16.40 14.38 -2.55
C ASN A 10 -15.84 14.27 -3.97
N TYR A 11 -16.45 13.47 -4.84
CA TYR A 11 -15.98 13.28 -6.21
C TYR A 11 -15.66 14.60 -6.94
N ASP A 12 -14.40 14.76 -7.33
CA ASP A 12 -13.92 15.84 -8.20
C ASP A 12 -13.10 15.19 -9.33
N PRO A 13 -13.54 15.28 -10.59
CA PRO A 13 -12.84 14.68 -11.72
C PRO A 13 -11.47 15.32 -12.01
N ASN A 14 -11.15 16.46 -11.40
CA ASN A 14 -9.88 17.17 -11.56
C ASN A 14 -8.97 17.04 -10.34
N ASP A 15 -9.30 16.17 -9.38
CA ASP A 15 -8.43 15.95 -8.23
C ASP A 15 -7.14 15.22 -8.58
N ASP A 16 -6.15 15.39 -7.70
CA ASP A 16 -4.81 14.86 -7.87
C ASP A 16 -4.54 13.79 -6.81
N PHE A 17 -4.43 12.53 -7.24
CA PHE A 17 -4.20 11.41 -6.32
C PHE A 17 -2.99 11.55 -5.36
N PRO A 18 -1.87 12.21 -5.70
CA PRO A 18 -0.76 12.38 -4.77
C PRO A 18 -1.15 13.13 -3.49
N ASP A 19 -2.11 14.06 -3.58
CA ASP A 19 -2.55 14.88 -2.44
C ASP A 19 -3.22 14.06 -1.34
N TYR A 20 -3.71 12.86 -1.67
CA TYR A 20 -4.32 11.93 -0.71
C TYR A 20 -3.38 10.77 -0.35
N VAL A 21 -2.60 10.29 -1.33
CA VAL A 21 -1.70 9.14 -1.14
C VAL A 21 -0.49 9.51 -0.29
N ILE A 22 0.07 10.72 -0.43
CA ILE A 22 1.22 11.16 0.36
C ILE A 22 0.87 11.29 1.85
N PRO A 23 -0.25 11.94 2.25
CA PRO A 23 -0.69 11.94 3.65
C PRO A 23 -0.94 10.53 4.22
N LEU A 24 -1.57 9.65 3.45
CA LEU A 24 -1.76 8.24 3.84
C LEU A 24 -0.40 7.55 4.12
N SER A 25 0.55 7.71 3.21
CA SER A 25 1.91 7.18 3.34
C SER A 25 2.64 7.73 4.56
N ASN A 26 2.56 9.03 4.80
CA ASN A 26 3.16 9.66 5.98
C ASN A 26 2.53 9.13 7.28
N ALA A 27 1.22 8.88 7.29
CA ALA A 27 0.52 8.34 8.45
C ALA A 27 0.99 6.90 8.80
N ILE A 28 1.34 6.10 7.80
CA ILE A 28 1.96 4.78 7.98
C ILE A 28 3.34 4.92 8.63
N VAL A 29 4.20 5.78 8.07
CA VAL A 29 5.58 5.97 8.56
C VAL A 29 5.61 6.54 9.98
N ASN A 30 4.69 7.47 10.26
CA ASN A 30 4.52 8.06 11.60
C ASN A 30 3.81 7.12 12.59
N LYS A 31 3.42 5.91 12.16
CA LYS A 31 2.73 4.90 12.98
C LYS A 31 1.42 5.39 13.57
N SER A 32 0.75 6.35 12.93
CA SER A 32 -0.61 6.76 13.29
C SER A 32 -1.66 5.79 12.75
N ILE A 33 -1.29 4.99 11.74
CA ILE A 33 -2.07 3.86 11.21
C ILE A 33 -1.12 2.70 10.86
N ASP A 34 -1.64 1.47 10.84
CA ASP A 34 -0.83 0.26 10.59
C ASP A 34 -0.80 -0.21 9.12
N ARG A 35 -1.87 0.10 8.38
CA ARG A 35 -2.11 -0.35 7.01
C ARG A 35 -2.84 0.74 6.21
N GLY A 36 -2.43 0.92 4.96
CA GLY A 36 -3.04 1.87 4.04
C GLY A 36 -3.69 1.15 2.85
N ILE A 37 -4.75 1.76 2.32
CA ILE A 37 -5.39 1.34 1.06
C ILE A 37 -5.51 2.59 0.20
N ALA A 38 -4.99 2.53 -1.03
CA ALA A 38 -5.04 3.62 -1.99
C ALA A 38 -5.72 3.14 -3.27
N ILE A 39 -6.67 3.92 -3.78
CA ILE A 39 -7.45 3.58 -4.97
C ILE A 39 -7.35 4.74 -5.94
N CYS A 40 -6.96 4.45 -7.19
CA CYS A 40 -7.11 5.39 -8.30
C CYS A 40 -7.56 4.64 -9.55
N GLY A 41 -7.64 5.31 -10.71
CA GLY A 41 -8.14 4.70 -11.95
C GLY A 41 -7.50 3.33 -12.25
N SER A 42 -6.17 3.28 -12.35
CA SER A 42 -5.41 2.04 -12.56
C SER A 42 -4.70 1.51 -11.31
N GLY A 43 -4.61 2.31 -10.24
CA GLY A 43 -3.80 2.03 -9.05
C GLY A 43 -2.28 2.24 -9.26
N VAL A 44 -1.80 2.41 -10.49
CA VAL A 44 -0.37 2.56 -10.82
C VAL A 44 0.21 3.86 -10.26
N GLY A 45 -0.47 4.99 -10.48
CA GLY A 45 0.00 6.28 -9.98
C GLY A 45 0.08 6.31 -8.46
N ALA A 46 -0.93 5.74 -7.79
CA ALA A 46 -0.97 5.64 -6.34
C ALA A 46 0.20 4.82 -5.79
N SER A 47 0.51 3.66 -6.38
CA SER A 47 1.65 2.85 -5.92
C SER A 47 3.00 3.56 -6.17
N ILE A 48 3.15 4.27 -7.28
CA ILE A 48 4.36 5.06 -7.56
C ILE A 48 4.52 6.17 -6.52
N ALA A 49 3.48 6.96 -6.26
CA ALA A 49 3.54 8.07 -5.31
C ALA A 49 3.77 7.58 -3.88
N ALA A 50 3.08 6.52 -3.46
CA ALA A 50 3.24 5.96 -2.13
C ALA A 50 4.70 5.57 -1.87
N ASN A 51 5.30 4.77 -2.77
CA ASN A 51 6.68 4.28 -2.64
C ASN A 51 7.77 5.39 -2.74
N LYS A 52 7.41 6.66 -2.95
CA LYS A 52 8.36 7.78 -2.79
C LYS A 52 8.57 8.17 -1.34
N ILE A 53 7.67 7.76 -0.45
CA ILE A 53 7.77 8.04 0.98
C ILE A 53 8.61 6.95 1.64
N HIS A 54 9.76 7.34 2.18
CA HIS A 54 10.70 6.45 2.84
C HIS A 54 10.01 5.62 3.93
N GLY A 55 10.19 4.30 3.91
CA GLY A 55 9.58 3.36 4.85
C GLY A 55 8.21 2.82 4.43
N THR A 56 7.63 3.32 3.33
CA THR A 56 6.43 2.73 2.74
C THR A 56 6.75 1.65 1.72
N ARG A 57 5.90 0.63 1.67
CA ARG A 57 5.98 -0.48 0.72
C ARG A 57 4.59 -0.71 0.16
N ALA A 58 4.35 -0.15 -1.03
CA ALA A 58 3.06 -0.16 -1.69
C ALA A 58 3.06 -1.10 -2.90
N GLY A 59 2.06 -1.98 -3.00
CA GLY A 59 1.88 -2.88 -4.13
C GLY A 59 0.59 -2.62 -4.89
N LEU A 60 0.65 -2.57 -6.23
CA LEU A 60 -0.55 -2.63 -7.08
C LEU A 60 -0.98 -4.08 -7.25
N ILE A 61 -2.15 -4.43 -6.71
CA ILE A 61 -2.56 -5.83 -6.57
C ILE A 61 -4.00 -6.03 -7.06
N HIS A 62 -4.21 -7.08 -7.85
CA HIS A 62 -5.53 -7.42 -8.40
C HIS A 62 -5.96 -8.87 -8.11
N ASP A 63 -5.30 -9.55 -7.17
CA ASP A 63 -5.60 -10.92 -6.78
C ASP A 63 -5.25 -11.18 -5.30
N CYS A 64 -5.94 -12.13 -4.67
CA CYS A 64 -5.76 -12.43 -3.25
C CYS A 64 -4.39 -13.06 -2.94
N PHE A 65 -3.80 -13.80 -3.88
CA PHE A 65 -2.52 -14.45 -3.65
C PHE A 65 -1.41 -13.41 -3.47
N SER A 66 -1.32 -12.44 -4.37
CA SER A 66 -0.37 -11.34 -4.30
C SER A 66 -0.67 -10.41 -3.13
N ALA A 67 -1.95 -10.22 -2.75
CA ALA A 67 -2.33 -9.43 -1.58
C ALA A 67 -1.79 -10.03 -0.27
N ARG A 68 -1.89 -11.35 -0.14
CA ARG A 68 -1.35 -12.08 1.01
C ARG A 68 0.18 -12.09 0.99
N GLN A 69 0.78 -12.50 -0.14
CA GLN A 69 2.24 -12.60 -0.24
C GLN A 69 2.93 -11.25 -0.08
N GLY A 70 2.37 -10.15 -0.60
CA GLY A 70 2.96 -8.83 -0.40
C GLY A 70 3.16 -8.51 1.09
N VAL A 71 2.22 -8.93 1.95
CA VAL A 71 2.37 -8.78 3.40
C VAL A 71 3.28 -9.85 3.99
N GLU A 72 3.08 -11.12 3.65
CA GLU A 72 3.81 -12.25 4.23
C GLU A 72 5.31 -12.24 3.89
N ASP A 73 5.66 -11.80 2.68
CA ASP A 73 7.00 -11.88 2.09
C ASP A 73 7.73 -10.55 2.13
N ASP A 74 7.02 -9.44 1.86
CA ASP A 74 7.63 -8.12 1.65
C ASP A 74 7.24 -7.09 2.73
N ASP A 75 6.46 -7.50 3.74
CA ASP A 75 5.93 -6.59 4.77
C ASP A 75 5.24 -5.35 4.15
N MET A 76 4.51 -5.56 3.06
CA MET A 76 3.75 -4.53 2.36
C MET A 76 2.77 -3.85 3.33
N ASN A 77 2.82 -2.53 3.39
CA ASN A 77 2.02 -1.74 4.32
C ASN A 77 0.95 -0.88 3.63
N ILE A 78 1.00 -0.75 2.30
CA ILE A 78 -0.03 -0.08 1.51
C ILE A 78 -0.49 -0.99 0.36
N LEU A 79 -1.80 -1.21 0.27
CA LEU A 79 -2.44 -1.88 -0.86
C LEU A 79 -2.94 -0.84 -1.87
N CYS A 80 -2.51 -0.94 -3.12
CA CYS A 80 -3.01 -0.10 -4.21
C CYS A 80 -3.93 -0.91 -5.13
N LEU A 81 -5.10 -0.35 -5.45
CA LEU A 81 -6.11 -0.99 -6.32
C LEU A 81 -6.49 -0.08 -7.50
N GLY A 82 -6.75 -0.68 -8.66
CA GLY A 82 -7.28 0.01 -9.83
C GLY A 82 -8.81 0.00 -9.87
N GLY A 83 -9.45 1.12 -9.52
CA GLY A 83 -10.91 1.26 -9.49
C GLY A 83 -11.60 1.11 -10.86
N ARG A 84 -10.87 1.26 -11.97
CA ARG A 84 -11.35 0.98 -13.34
C ARG A 84 -10.93 -0.40 -13.85
N VAL A 85 -10.22 -1.18 -13.05
CA VAL A 85 -9.59 -2.45 -13.46
C VAL A 85 -10.23 -3.65 -12.78
N ILE A 86 -10.54 -3.55 -11.48
CA ILE A 86 -11.11 -4.65 -10.70
C ILE A 86 -12.56 -4.37 -10.30
N GLY A 87 -13.36 -5.44 -10.21
CA GLY A 87 -14.73 -5.36 -9.71
C GLY A 87 -14.80 -5.24 -8.19
N GLY A 88 -15.89 -4.68 -7.66
CA GLY A 88 -16.06 -4.38 -6.23
C GLY A 88 -15.93 -5.61 -5.31
N GLU A 89 -16.54 -6.73 -5.66
CA GLU A 89 -16.45 -7.97 -4.86
C GLU A 89 -15.01 -8.51 -4.78
N ALA A 90 -14.29 -8.49 -5.91
CA ALA A 90 -12.88 -8.88 -5.94
C ALA A 90 -12.03 -7.92 -5.10
N ALA A 91 -12.24 -6.60 -5.24
CA ALA A 91 -11.56 -5.57 -4.44
C ALA A 91 -11.76 -5.78 -2.93
N TRP A 92 -12.97 -6.17 -2.52
CA TRP A 92 -13.29 -6.44 -1.13
C TRP A 92 -12.56 -7.67 -0.58
N GLU A 93 -12.57 -8.79 -1.32
CA GLU A 93 -11.86 -10.00 -0.91
C GLU A 93 -10.32 -9.81 -0.88
N ILE A 94 -9.77 -9.09 -1.85
CA ILE A 94 -8.36 -8.68 -1.88
C ILE A 94 -8.03 -7.83 -0.64
N THR A 95 -8.87 -6.84 -0.32
CA THR A 95 -8.69 -5.97 0.84
C THR A 95 -8.69 -6.76 2.14
N LYS A 96 -9.66 -7.67 2.33
CA LYS A 96 -9.67 -8.56 3.51
C LYS A 96 -8.43 -9.43 3.59
N THR A 97 -7.98 -9.97 2.45
CA THR A 97 -6.81 -10.82 2.39
C THR A 97 -5.55 -10.07 2.84
N PHE A 98 -5.37 -8.85 2.35
CA PHE A 98 -4.30 -7.95 2.76
C PHE A 98 -4.36 -7.62 4.26
N LEU A 99 -5.53 -7.22 4.77
CA LEU A 99 -5.69 -6.81 6.18
C LEU A 99 -5.48 -7.96 7.18
N ASN A 100 -5.77 -9.20 6.79
CA ASN A 100 -5.62 -10.38 7.66
C ASN A 100 -4.23 -11.03 7.59
N ALA A 101 -3.46 -10.75 6.54
CA ALA A 101 -2.12 -11.30 6.36
C ALA A 101 -1.14 -10.72 7.39
N LYS A 102 -0.11 -11.49 7.73
CA LYS A 102 0.93 -11.10 8.70
C LYS A 102 2.29 -11.41 8.13
N PHE A 103 3.25 -10.50 8.32
CA PHE A 103 4.62 -10.74 7.91
C PHE A 103 5.15 -12.03 8.52
N SER A 104 5.56 -12.98 7.68
CA SER A 104 5.93 -14.33 8.12
C SER A 104 7.27 -14.37 8.84
N SER A 105 8.13 -13.35 8.62
CA SER A 105 9.40 -13.17 9.32
C SER A 105 10.41 -14.34 9.14
N ILE A 106 10.18 -15.23 8.16
CA ILE A 106 11.10 -16.30 7.82
C ILE A 106 12.37 -15.74 7.15
N GLU A 107 13.47 -16.47 7.26
CA GLU A 107 14.81 -16.00 6.90
C GLU A 107 14.88 -15.38 5.49
N ARG A 108 14.33 -16.06 4.48
CA ARG A 108 14.39 -15.57 3.10
C ARG A 108 13.63 -14.25 2.89
N HIS A 109 12.58 -13.99 3.67
CA HIS A 109 11.77 -12.78 3.57
C HIS A 109 12.46 -11.61 4.27
N LYS A 110 12.91 -11.83 5.51
CA LYS A 110 13.74 -10.84 6.24
C LYS A 110 14.95 -10.41 5.42
N ARG A 111 15.75 -11.36 4.93
CA ARG A 111 16.96 -11.08 4.14
C ARG A 111 16.67 -10.28 2.87
N ARG A 112 15.51 -10.46 2.23
CA ARG A 112 15.13 -9.69 1.03
C ARG A 112 14.66 -8.29 1.40
N LEU A 113 13.82 -8.19 2.43
CA LEU A 113 13.34 -6.93 2.98
C LEU A 113 14.50 -6.05 3.48
N ASP A 114 15.49 -6.64 4.15
CA ASP A 114 16.70 -5.94 4.60
C ASP A 114 17.48 -5.33 3.43
N LYS A 115 17.53 -6.00 2.27
CA LYS A 115 18.14 -5.43 1.06
C LYS A 115 17.37 -4.22 0.53
N ILE A 116 16.04 -4.24 0.63
CA ILE A 116 15.20 -3.10 0.25
C ILE A 116 15.48 -1.93 1.21
N TYR A 117 15.51 -2.19 2.52
CA TYR A 117 15.86 -1.16 3.52
C TYR A 117 17.24 -0.54 3.28
N LEU A 118 18.23 -1.32 2.88
CA LEU A 118 19.55 -0.80 2.52
C LEU A 118 19.50 0.14 1.32
N VAL A 119 18.71 -0.19 0.29
CA VAL A 119 18.51 0.70 -0.87
C VAL A 119 17.83 1.99 -0.43
N GLU A 120 16.77 1.91 0.38
CA GLU A 120 16.07 3.09 0.89
C GLU A 120 17.01 4.02 1.68
N ASN A 121 17.77 3.48 2.64
CA ASN A 121 18.68 4.30 3.45
C ASN A 121 19.83 4.91 2.67
N HIS A 122 20.24 4.31 1.54
CA HIS A 122 21.33 4.85 0.72
C HIS A 122 20.93 6.12 -0.04
N PHE A 123 19.65 6.23 -0.45
CA PHE A 123 19.18 7.35 -1.27
C PHE A 123 18.44 8.44 -0.49
N PHE A 124 18.05 8.16 0.76
CA PHE A 124 17.31 9.10 1.62
C PHE A 124 18.10 9.58 2.85
N GLY A 125 19.37 9.18 2.98
CA GLY A 125 20.29 9.61 4.04
C GLY A 125 21.05 10.89 3.73
#